data_AF-A0A0F9P5V5-F1
#
_entry.id   AF-A0A0F9P5V5-F1
#
_cell.length_a   1.000
_cell.length_b   1.000
_cell.length_c   1.000
_cell.angle_alpha   90.00
_cell.angle_beta   90.00
_cell.angle_gamma   90.00
#
_symmetry.space_group_name_H-M   'P 1'
#
loop_
_entity.id
_entity.type
_entity.pdbx_description
1 polymer ?
#
loop_
_entity_poly.entity_id
_entity_poly.type
_entity_poly.pdbx_seq_one_letter_code
_entity_poly.pdbx_strand_id
1 'polypeptide(L)'
;MTTRYQEEHYEDVARIVRLERTYWAGLVDDAQAAVAESVLSRWTCSLVDLFAADNLPFCRTCGIFHSAFHASEGLHDYVGGFDREQFLAACGGA
;
A
#
# COMPACT_ATOMS: atom_id res chain seq x y z
N MET A 1 -1.18 15.90 12.49
CA MET A 1 -2.25 14.94 12.13
C MET A 1 -1.85 13.61 12.77
N THR A 2 -2.75 12.93 13.45
CA THR A 2 -2.48 11.60 14.02
C THR A 2 -2.99 10.57 13.04
N THR A 3 -2.12 9.71 12.54
CA THR A 3 -2.52 8.56 11.72
C THR A 3 -3.07 7.47 12.63
N ARG A 4 -4.11 6.76 12.18
CA ARG A 4 -4.60 5.58 12.91
C ARG A 4 -3.57 4.46 12.83
N TYR A 5 -2.94 4.30 11.68
CA TYR A 5 -1.93 3.28 11.44
C TYR A 5 -0.53 3.87 11.64
N GLN A 6 0.37 3.03 12.16
CA GLN A 6 1.76 3.39 12.42
C GLN A 6 2.63 2.52 11.51
N GLU A 7 3.92 2.86 11.41
CA GLU A 7 4.87 2.14 10.57
C GLU A 7 4.86 0.63 10.85
N GLU A 8 4.89 0.23 12.12
CA GLU A 8 4.81 -1.17 12.56
C GLU A 8 3.56 -1.89 12.02
N HIS A 9 2.42 -1.20 11.92
CA HIS A 9 1.20 -1.79 11.36
C HIS A 9 1.33 -2.03 9.85
N TYR A 10 2.02 -1.15 9.11
CA TYR A 10 2.27 -1.34 7.69
C TYR A 10 3.21 -2.53 7.46
N GLU A 11 4.27 -2.63 8.27
CA GLU A 11 5.23 -3.74 8.22
C GLU A 11 4.58 -5.08 8.53
N ASP A 12 3.73 -5.13 9.57
CA ASP A 12 2.99 -6.32 9.95
C ASP A 12 2.07 -6.81 8.83
N VAL A 13 1.31 -5.89 8.23
CA VAL A 13 0.40 -6.23 7.13
C VAL A 13 1.19 -6.68 5.91
N ALA A 14 2.29 -6.00 5.54
CA ALA A 14 3.13 -6.40 4.42
C ALA A 14 3.73 -7.80 4.62
N ARG A 15 4.16 -8.12 5.85
CA ARG A 15 4.64 -9.44 6.23
C ARG A 15 3.56 -10.51 6.10
N ILE A 16 2.33 -10.24 6.55
CA ILE A 16 1.19 -11.16 6.41
C ILE A 16 0.90 -11.44 4.93
N VAL A 17 0.81 -10.38 4.10
CA VAL A 17 0.55 -10.53 2.66
C VAL A 17 1.63 -11.38 1.98
N ARG A 18 2.91 -11.14 2.30
CA ARG A 18 4.04 -11.92 1.78
C ARG A 18 3.98 -13.40 2.18
N LEU A 19 3.62 -13.68 3.44
CA LEU A 19 3.48 -15.05 3.95
C LEU A 19 2.35 -15.78 3.24
N GLU A 20 1.18 -15.16 3.10
CA GLU A 20 0.04 -15.72 2.38
C GLU A 20 0.41 -16.05 0.93
N ARG A 21 1.08 -15.12 0.23
CA ARG A 21 1.55 -15.34 -1.14
C ARG A 21 2.43 -16.58 -1.26
N THR A 22 3.38 -16.73 -0.33
CA THR A 22 4.30 -17.87 -0.31
C THR A 22 3.58 -19.18 0.04
N TYR A 23 2.62 -19.12 0.97
CA TYR A 23 1.82 -20.28 1.40
C TYR A 23 1.00 -20.84 0.24
N TRP A 24 0.25 -19.98 -0.46
CA TRP A 24 -0.59 -20.41 -1.59
C TRP A 24 0.26 -20.94 -2.74
N ALA A 25 1.36 -20.27 -3.09
CA ALA A 25 2.26 -20.74 -4.15
C ALA A 25 2.83 -22.15 -3.90
N GLY A 26 2.92 -22.61 -2.65
CA GLY A 26 3.44 -23.94 -2.30
C GLY A 26 2.36 -25.02 -2.10
N LEU A 27 1.08 -24.66 -1.99
CA LEU A 27 0.01 -25.58 -1.59
C LEU A 27 -0.89 -26.01 -2.76
N VAL A 28 -1.06 -25.16 -3.76
CA VAL A 28 -2.06 -25.34 -4.81
C VAL A 28 -1.43 -25.47 -6.20
N ASP A 29 -2.22 -25.94 -7.17
CA ASP A 29 -1.78 -25.96 -8.56
C ASP A 29 -1.65 -24.55 -9.16
N ASP A 30 -1.05 -24.45 -10.35
CA ASP A 30 -0.78 -23.16 -11.00
C ASP A 30 -2.05 -22.33 -11.25
N ALA A 31 -3.19 -22.98 -11.55
CA ALA A 31 -4.44 -22.27 -11.81
C ALA A 31 -5.02 -21.67 -10.52
N GLN A 32 -4.97 -22.43 -9.44
CA GLN A 32 -5.38 -21.97 -8.11
C GLN A 32 -4.41 -20.92 -7.54
N ALA A 33 -3.11 -21.06 -7.79
CA ALA A 33 -2.09 -20.08 -7.39
C ALA A 33 -2.33 -18.74 -8.10
N ALA A 34 -2.69 -18.75 -9.38
CA ALA A 34 -3.03 -17.54 -10.13
C ALA A 34 -4.29 -16.85 -9.56
N VAL A 35 -5.31 -17.62 -9.18
CA VAL A 35 -6.51 -17.06 -8.52
C VAL A 35 -6.14 -16.46 -7.16
N ALA A 36 -5.36 -17.16 -6.33
CA ALA A 36 -4.91 -16.66 -5.04
C ALA A 36 -4.10 -15.36 -5.18
N GLU A 37 -3.19 -15.29 -6.15
CA GLU A 37 -2.40 -14.10 -6.44
C GLU A 37 -3.29 -12.92 -6.88
N SER A 38 -4.33 -13.17 -7.67
CA SER A 38 -5.28 -12.13 -8.08
C SER A 38 -6.07 -11.55 -6.88
N VAL A 39 -6.44 -12.40 -5.92
CA VAL A 39 -7.15 -12.00 -4.70
C VAL A 39 -6.22 -11.21 -3.79
N LEU A 40 -5.00 -11.70 -3.56
CA LEU A 40 -3.98 -11.02 -2.76
C LEU A 40 -3.59 -9.67 -3.35
N SER A 41 -3.42 -9.58 -4.68
CA SER A 41 -3.15 -8.33 -5.37
C SER A 41 -4.28 -7.31 -5.14
N ARG A 42 -5.55 -7.73 -5.30
CA ARG A 42 -6.70 -6.85 -5.06
C ARG A 42 -6.78 -6.37 -3.60
N TRP A 43 -6.51 -7.26 -2.65
CA TRP A 43 -6.46 -6.90 -1.23
C TRP A 43 -5.33 -5.91 -0.93
N THR A 44 -4.15 -6.15 -1.49
CA THR A 44 -2.99 -5.28 -1.33
C THR A 44 -3.29 -3.88 -1.84
N CYS A 45 -3.87 -3.73 -3.05
CA CYS A 45 -4.29 -2.43 -3.56
C CYS A 45 -5.29 -1.72 -2.62
N SER A 46 -6.25 -2.47 -2.06
CA SER A 46 -7.26 -1.90 -1.15
C SER A 46 -6.65 -1.42 0.16
N LEU A 47 -5.63 -2.14 0.67
CA LEU A 47 -4.87 -1.75 1.87
C LEU A 47 -4.00 -0.52 1.60
N VAL A 48 -3.35 -0.46 0.45
CA VAL A 48 -2.58 0.70 -0.01
C VAL A 48 -3.47 1.95 -0.05
N ASP A 49 -4.68 1.85 -0.61
CA ASP A 49 -5.62 2.97 -0.65
C ASP A 49 -6.10 3.37 0.75
N LEU A 50 -6.34 2.40 1.64
CA LEU A 50 -6.71 2.65 3.03
C LEU A 50 -5.60 3.40 3.79
N PHE A 51 -4.35 2.96 3.65
CA PHE A 51 -3.21 3.58 4.33
C PHE A 51 -2.86 4.95 3.74
N ALA A 52 -2.96 5.11 2.43
CA ALA A 52 -2.78 6.40 1.77
C ALA A 52 -3.86 7.41 2.17
N ALA A 53 -5.10 6.97 2.43
CA ALA A 53 -6.18 7.83 2.89
C ALA A 53 -6.01 8.27 4.37
N ASP A 54 -5.43 7.41 5.21
CA ASP A 54 -5.16 7.71 6.62
C ASP A 54 -3.92 8.58 6.83
N ASN A 55 -2.88 8.36 6.03
CA ASN A 55 -1.60 9.05 6.12
C ASN A 55 -1.33 9.86 4.86
N LEU A 56 -1.94 11.04 4.82
CA LEU A 56 -1.85 11.97 3.69
C LEU A 56 -0.47 12.62 3.59
N PRO A 57 0.11 12.76 2.38
CA PRO A 57 1.31 13.56 2.18
C PRO A 57 1.02 15.05 2.39
N PHE A 58 2.00 15.78 2.91
CA PHE A 58 1.96 17.23 3.00
C PHE A 58 2.53 17.86 1.73
N CYS A 59 1.76 18.76 1.09
CA CYS A 59 2.20 19.50 -0.08
C CYS A 59 2.88 20.81 0.35
N ARG A 60 4.20 20.93 0.15
CA ARG A 60 4.93 22.17 0.47
C ARG A 60 4.53 23.32 -0.44
N THR A 61 4.17 23.04 -1.69
CA THR A 61 3.72 24.06 -2.66
C THR A 61 2.41 24.73 -2.24
N CYS A 62 1.45 23.97 -1.70
CA CYS A 62 0.13 24.48 -1.30
C CYS A 62 0.00 24.81 0.18
N GLY A 63 0.92 24.30 1.02
CA GLY A 63 0.85 24.44 2.47
C GLY A 63 -0.27 23.63 3.12
N ILE A 64 -0.79 22.60 2.46
CA ILE A 64 -1.89 21.76 2.94
C ILE A 64 -1.62 20.27 2.68
N PHE A 65 -2.34 19.39 3.38
CA PHE A 65 -2.33 17.95 3.10
C PHE A 65 -3.21 17.67 1.88
N HIS A 66 -2.68 16.89 0.93
CA HIS A 66 -3.44 16.42 -0.22
C HIS A 66 -3.78 14.95 -0.04
N SER A 67 -4.98 14.56 -0.47
CA SER A 67 -5.20 13.14 -0.73
C SER A 67 -4.55 12.74 -2.05
N ALA A 68 -4.12 11.48 -2.16
CA ALA A 68 -3.54 10.95 -3.39
C ALA A 68 -4.47 11.12 -4.61
N PHE A 69 -5.79 11.22 -4.38
CA PHE A 69 -6.80 11.45 -5.42
C PHE A 69 -6.99 12.92 -5.81
N HIS A 70 -6.45 13.86 -5.03
CA HIS A 70 -6.53 15.31 -5.28
C HIS A 70 -5.14 15.93 -5.38
N ALA A 71 -4.12 15.15 -5.80
CA ALA A 71 -2.88 15.73 -6.23
C ALA A 71 -3.19 16.68 -7.40
N SER A 72 -3.21 17.99 -7.11
CA SER A 72 -3.57 19.00 -8.10
C SER A 72 -2.61 18.93 -9.29
N GLU A 73 -3.17 19.12 -10.50
CA GLU A 73 -2.40 19.15 -11.73
C GLU A 73 -1.31 20.24 -11.65
N GLY A 74 -0.04 19.85 -11.74
CA GLY A 74 1.11 20.74 -11.59
C GLY A 74 2.33 20.08 -10.95
N LEU A 75 3.43 20.82 -10.81
CA LEU A 75 4.62 20.36 -10.08
C LEU A 75 4.44 20.67 -8.58
N HIS A 76 4.09 19.66 -7.79
CA HIS A 76 3.91 19.76 -6.35
C HIS A 76 5.05 19.04 -5.62
N ASP A 77 5.64 19.69 -4.60
CA ASP A 77 6.62 19.07 -3.71
C ASP A 77 5.90 18.43 -2.52
N TYR A 78 5.86 17.10 -2.51
CA TYR A 78 5.21 16.30 -1.46
C TYR A 78 6.23 15.75 -0.47
N VAL A 79 5.91 15.79 0.82
CA VAL A 79 6.73 15.22 1.89
C VAL A 79 5.89 14.40 2.86
N GLY A 80 6.44 13.28 3.30
CA GLY A 80 5.79 12.34 4.22
C GLY A 80 4.60 11.63 3.57
N GLY A 81 3.69 11.14 4.41
CA GLY A 81 2.58 10.30 3.98
C GLY A 81 2.97 8.82 3.93
N PHE A 82 2.02 7.99 3.52
CA PHE A 82 2.24 6.57 3.30
C PHE A 82 2.95 6.31 1.96
N ASP A 83 4.07 5.59 2.01
CA ASP A 83 4.84 5.19 0.83
C ASP A 83 4.23 3.93 0.18
N ARG A 84 3.51 4.14 -0.92
CA ARG A 84 2.82 3.08 -1.66
C ARG A 84 3.81 2.10 -2.30
N GLU A 85 4.91 2.59 -2.84
CA GLU A 85 5.88 1.76 -3.58
C GLU A 85 6.67 0.87 -2.62
N GLN A 86 7.14 1.44 -1.51
CA GLN A 86 7.85 0.69 -0.49
C GLN A 86 6.96 -0.40 0.12
N PHE A 87 5.69 -0.11 0.38
CA PHE A 87 4.75 -1.10 0.91
C PHE A 87 4.47 -2.23 -0.08
N LEU A 88 4.27 -1.93 -1.37
CA LEU A 88 4.03 -2.95 -2.40
C LEU A 88 5.24 -3.87 -2.56
N ALA A 89 6.44 -3.30 -2.60
CA ALA A 89 7.69 -4.08 -2.60
C ALA A 89 7.82 -4.94 -1.34
N ALA A 90 7.41 -4.43 -0.17
CA ALA A 90 7.39 -5.17 1.09
C ALA A 90 6.34 -6.31 1.09
N CYS A 91 5.24 -6.17 0.36
CA CYS A 91 4.27 -7.24 0.15
C CYS A 91 4.75 -8.34 -0.83
N GLY A 92 5.84 -8.09 -1.56
CA GLY A 92 6.33 -8.99 -2.61
C GLY A 92 5.63 -8.81 -3.96
N GLY A 93 4.86 -7.73 -4.12
CA GLY A 93 4.34 -7.28 -5.40
C GLY A 93 5.35 -6.36 -6.11
N ALA A 94 5.44 -6.49 -7.43
CA ALA A 94 6.05 -5.51 -8.32
C ALA A 94 4.93 -4.73 -9.02
#